data_AF-A0A9X5H7K5-F1
#
_entry.id   AF-A0A9X5H7K5-F1
#
_cell.length_a   1.000
_cell.length_b   1.000
_cell.length_c   1.000
_cell.angle_alpha   90.00
_cell.angle_beta   90.00
_cell.angle_gamma   90.00
#
_symmetry.space_group_name_H-M   'P 1'
#
loop_
_entity.id
_entity.type
_entity.pdbx_description
1 polymer ?
#
loop_
_entity_poly.entity_id
_entity_poly.type
_entity_poly.pdbx_seq_one_letter_code
_entity_poly.pdbx_strand_id
1 'polypeptide(L)'
;MATTNITMRMDEDLKAQLQELVSNLGMDMTTFFTISAKQAVREQRIPFMISMDIPNEETKEAIEEVRQMKQKPSMGKSYTDVDEMMKELLV
;
A
#
# COMPACT_ATOMS: atom_id res chain seq x y z
N MET A 1 -27.41 -8.87 19.60
CA MET A 1 -27.05 -9.44 18.27
C MET A 1 -26.41 -10.80 18.50
N ALA A 2 -26.69 -11.79 17.67
CA ALA A 2 -26.07 -13.11 17.81
C ALA A 2 -24.58 -13.03 17.46
N THR A 3 -23.73 -13.59 18.32
CA THR A 3 -22.29 -13.74 18.06
C THR A 3 -22.02 -15.12 17.49
N THR A 4 -21.13 -15.21 16.50
CA THR A 4 -20.65 -16.48 15.95
C THR A 4 -19.14 -16.57 16.10
N ASN A 5 -18.62 -17.79 16.26
CA ASN A 5 -17.19 -18.02 16.42
C ASN A 5 -16.54 -18.28 15.05
N ILE A 6 -15.35 -17.72 14.86
CA ILE A 6 -14.51 -17.98 13.69
C ILE A 6 -13.21 -18.62 14.17
N THR A 7 -12.89 -19.80 13.66
CA THR A 7 -11.63 -20.50 13.94
C THR A 7 -10.71 -20.38 12.75
N MET A 8 -9.50 -19.84 12.95
CA MET A 8 -8.48 -19.69 11.92
C MET A 8 -7.21 -20.45 12.31
N ARG A 9 -6.57 -21.11 11.34
CA ARG A 9 -5.22 -21.67 11.51
C ARG A 9 -4.22 -20.67 10.96
N MET A 10 -3.16 -20.44 11.72
CA MET A 10 -2.09 -19.49 11.39
C MET A 10 -0.77 -20.08 11.85
N ASP A 11 0.29 -19.75 11.12
CA ASP A 11 1.66 -20.00 11.56
C ASP A 11 1.95 -19.30 12.90
N GLU A 12 2.78 -19.92 13.75
CA GLU A 12 3.04 -19.43 15.09
C GLU A 12 3.81 -18.11 15.09
N ASP A 13 4.83 -17.99 14.22
CA ASP A 13 5.65 -16.79 14.11
C ASP A 13 4.81 -15.63 13.55
N LEU A 14 4.00 -15.91 12.52
CA LEU A 14 3.09 -14.90 11.96
C LEU A 14 2.08 -14.40 13.00
N LYS A 15 1.56 -15.29 13.84
CA LYS A 15 0.64 -14.91 14.92
C LYS A 15 1.33 -13.99 15.93
N ALA A 16 2.56 -14.32 16.34
CA ALA A 16 3.32 -13.52 17.29
C ALA A 16 3.62 -12.11 16.74
N GLN A 17 4.07 -12.03 15.48
CA GLN A 17 4.33 -10.76 14.79
C GLN A 17 3.08 -9.89 14.68
N LEU A 18 1.95 -10.48 14.27
CA LEU A 18 0.69 -9.74 14.17
C LEU A 18 0.22 -9.25 15.54
N GLN A 19 0.35 -10.08 16.58
CA GLN A 19 -0.06 -9.73 17.94
C GLN A 19 0.76 -8.56 18.51
N GLU A 20 2.08 -8.56 18.29
CA GLU A 20 2.94 -7.45 18.67
C GLU A 20 2.56 -6.16 17.92
N LEU A 21 2.36 -6.25 16.59
CA LEU A 21 1.97 -5.12 15.76
C LEU A 21 0.67 -4.48 16.25
N VAL A 22 -0.39 -5.26 16.42
CA VAL A 22 -1.71 -4.71 16.81
C VAL A 22 -1.70 -4.15 18.23
N SER A 23 -0.92 -4.76 19.15
CA SER A 23 -0.72 -4.24 20.49
C SER A 23 0.00 -2.88 20.47
N ASN A 24 1.03 -2.73 19.64
CA ASN A 24 1.74 -1.44 19.46
C ASN A 24 0.82 -0.35 18.87
N LEU A 25 -0.19 -0.75 18.09
CA LEU A 25 -1.25 0.11 17.59
C LEU A 25 -2.40 0.34 18.59
N GLY A 26 -2.31 -0.22 19.80
CA GLY A 26 -3.28 -0.04 20.88
C GLY A 26 -4.55 -0.88 20.77
N MET A 27 -4.51 -2.03 20.09
CA MET A 27 -5.66 -2.93 19.95
C MET A 27 -5.29 -4.41 20.10
N ASP A 28 -6.29 -5.25 20.36
CA ASP A 28 -6.13 -6.70 20.40
C ASP A 28 -6.44 -7.37 19.05
N MET A 29 -6.11 -8.66 18.91
CA MET A 29 -6.37 -9.42 17.68
C MET A 29 -7.86 -9.45 17.30
N THR A 30 -8.74 -9.58 18.30
CA THR A 30 -10.19 -9.63 18.09
C THR A 30 -10.70 -8.33 17.47
N THR A 31 -10.22 -7.19 17.98
CA THR A 31 -10.54 -5.87 17.47
C THR A 31 -10.02 -5.74 16.04
N PHE A 32 -8.76 -6.10 15.78
CA PHE A 32 -8.16 -6.05 14.44
C PHE A 32 -8.96 -6.83 13.39
N PHE A 33 -9.34 -8.08 13.67
CA PHE A 33 -10.14 -8.87 12.73
C PHE A 33 -11.56 -8.32 12.57
N THR A 34 -12.16 -7.82 13.65
CA THR A 34 -13.51 -7.24 13.61
C THR A 34 -13.56 -5.98 12.76
N ILE A 35 -12.60 -5.06 12.93
CA ILE A 35 -12.54 -3.83 12.12
C ILE A 35 -12.22 -4.16 10.66
N SER A 36 -11.33 -5.13 10.40
CA SER A 36 -10.98 -5.55 9.05
C SER A 36 -12.19 -6.14 8.33
N ALA A 37 -12.96 -7.01 8.99
CA ALA A 37 -14.19 -7.57 8.43
C ALA A 37 -15.24 -6.48 8.15
N LYS A 38 -15.44 -5.54 9.08
CA LYS A 38 -16.36 -4.40 8.89
C LYS A 38 -15.93 -3.53 7.71
N GLN A 39 -14.64 -3.25 7.59
CA GLN A 39 -14.08 -2.46 6.50
C GLN A 39 -14.27 -3.16 5.15
N ALA A 40 -14.01 -4.47 5.11
CA ALA A 40 -14.19 -5.27 3.89
C ALA A 40 -15.64 -5.27 3.41
N VAL A 41 -16.59 -5.43 4.34
CA VAL A 41 -18.03 -5.38 4.05
C VAL A 41 -18.45 -3.97 3.64
N ARG A 42 -17.95 -2.92 4.29
CA ARG A 42 -18.30 -1.53 3.98
C ARG A 42 -17.86 -1.14 2.56
N GLU A 43 -16.68 -1.56 2.15
CA GLU A 43 -16.07 -1.15 0.87
C GLU A 43 -16.20 -2.20 -0.23
N GLN A 44 -16.80 -3.36 0.06
CA GLN A 44 -16.95 -4.48 -0.88
C GLN A 44 -15.62 -4.90 -1.53
N ARG A 45 -14.52 -4.83 -0.76
CA ARG A 45 -13.16 -5.18 -1.19
C ARG A 45 -12.33 -5.69 -0.03
N ILE A 46 -11.16 -6.25 -0.31
CA ILE A 46 -10.22 -6.68 0.74
C ILE A 46 -9.62 -5.45 1.43
N PRO A 47 -9.56 -5.40 2.78
CA PRO A 47 -9.23 -4.20 3.54
C PRO A 47 -7.72 -3.94 3.65
N PHE A 48 -6.95 -4.53 2.73
CA PHE A 48 -5.52 -4.35 2.55
C PHE A 48 -5.20 -4.56 1.07
N MET A 49 -4.10 -3.95 0.60
CA MET A 49 -3.65 -4.15 -0.77
C MET A 49 -3.06 -5.55 -0.92
N ILE A 50 -3.58 -6.32 -1.88
CA ILE A 50 -2.93 -7.58 -2.29
C ILE A 50 -2.02 -7.22 -3.44
N SER A 51 -0.72 -7.21 -3.18
CA SER A 51 0.29 -7.10 -4.23
C SER A 51 1.39 -8.12 -3.98
N MET A 52 1.95 -8.66 -5.05
CA MET A 52 3.34 -9.09 -5.01
C MET A 52 4.15 -7.80 -5.08
N ASP A 53 5.18 -7.66 -4.25
CA ASP A 53 6.03 -6.45 -4.15
C ASP A 53 6.95 -6.32 -5.39
N ILE A 54 6.34 -6.47 -6.57
CA ILE A 54 6.92 -6.43 -7.89
C ILE A 54 6.19 -5.28 -8.57
N PRO A 55 6.87 -4.12 -8.75
CA PRO A 55 6.31 -3.03 -9.54
C PRO A 55 5.86 -3.57 -10.90
N ASN A 56 4.72 -3.10 -11.42
CA ASN A 56 4.33 -3.45 -12.78
C ASN A 56 5.39 -2.95 -13.79
N GLU A 57 5.39 -3.48 -15.01
CA GLU A 57 6.44 -3.13 -15.99
C GLU A 57 6.53 -1.63 -16.25
N GLU A 58 5.39 -0.92 -16.33
CA GLU A 58 5.34 0.55 -16.45
C GLU A 58 6.06 1.26 -15.30
N THR A 59 5.84 0.82 -14.06
CA THR A 59 6.51 1.39 -12.89
C THR A 59 8.01 1.07 -12.90
N LYS A 60 8.41 -0.12 -13.37
CA LYS A 60 9.83 -0.47 -13.52
C LYS A 60 10.51 0.42 -14.57
N GLU A 61 9.86 0.63 -15.70
CA GLU A 61 10.35 1.50 -16.78
C GLU A 61 10.49 2.94 -16.28
N ALA A 62 9.49 3.49 -15.59
CA ALA A 62 9.54 4.83 -15.01
C ALA A 62 10.69 4.97 -13.97
N ILE A 63 10.91 3.96 -13.13
CA ILE A 63 12.03 3.96 -12.18
C ILE A 63 13.37 3.97 -12.91
N GLU A 64 13.51 3.21 -13.99
CA GLU A 64 14.73 3.15 -14.78
C GLU A 64 14.96 4.43 -15.59
N GLU A 65 13.91 5.04 -16.14
CA GLU A 65 13.96 6.35 -16.79
C GLU A 65 14.49 7.42 -15.82
N VAL A 66 13.95 7.48 -14.60
CA VAL A 66 14.42 8.44 -13.57
C VAL A 66 15.87 8.16 -13.18
N ARG A 67 16.31 6.90 -13.10
CA ARG A 67 17.72 6.55 -12.85
C ARG A 67 18.62 7.05 -13.98
N GLN A 68 18.21 6.90 -15.23
CA GLN A 68 18.97 7.39 -16.38
C GLN A 68 19.01 8.92 -16.42
N MET A 69 17.92 9.61 -16.11
CA MET A 69 17.88 11.08 -15.99
C MET A 69 18.81 11.60 -14.89
N LYS A 70 18.91 10.89 -13.75
CA LYS A 70 19.88 11.24 -12.69
C LYS A 70 21.34 11.09 -13.14
N GLN A 71 21.63 10.10 -13.97
CA GLN A 71 22.98 9.90 -14.52
C GLN A 71 23.31 10.86 -15.68
N LYS A 72 22.29 11.28 -16.43
CA LYS A 72 22.38 12.21 -17.56
C LYS A 72 21.39 13.36 -17.39
N PRO A 73 21.75 14.44 -16.69
CA PRO A 73 20.86 15.55 -16.37
C PRO A 73 20.23 16.24 -17.59
N SER A 74 20.78 16.04 -18.79
CA SER A 74 20.24 16.57 -20.05
C SER A 74 19.11 15.74 -20.67
N MET A 75 18.81 14.55 -20.13
CA MET A 75 17.74 13.67 -20.63
C MET A 75 16.36 14.06 -20.09
N GLY A 76 16.30 14.60 -18.88
CA GLY A 76 15.04 15.00 -18.25
C GLY A 76 14.68 16.44 -18.58
N LYS A 77 13.42 16.66 -18.95
CA LYS A 77 12.90 18.03 -19.02
C LYS A 77 12.77 18.56 -17.60
N SER A 78 13.45 19.68 -17.33
CA SER A 78 13.35 20.39 -16.06
C SER A 78 12.62 21.71 -16.29
N TYR A 79 11.89 22.14 -15.27
CA TYR A 79 11.17 23.40 -15.29
C TYR A 79 11.74 24.29 -14.21
N THR A 80 11.84 25.58 -14.51
CA THR A 80 12.23 26.60 -13.53
C THR A 80 11.03 27.43 -13.07
N ASP A 81 9.87 27.22 -13.71
CA ASP A 81 8.61 27.89 -13.45
C ASP A 81 7.48 26.86 -13.30
N VAL A 82 6.64 27.04 -12.27
CA VAL A 82 5.56 26.09 -11.94
C VAL A 82 4.39 26.23 -12.92
N ASP A 83 4.12 27.44 -13.42
CA ASP A 83 3.02 27.67 -14.35
C ASP A 83 3.31 27.01 -15.72
N GLU A 84 4.56 27.05 -16.17
CA GLU A 84 5.03 26.34 -17.37
C GLU A 84 4.89 24.82 -17.22
N MET A 85 5.33 24.26 -16.08
CA MET A 85 5.19 22.84 -15.80
C MET A 85 3.72 22.39 -15.81
N MET A 86 2.84 23.16 -15.16
CA MET A 86 1.41 22.82 -15.05
C MET A 86 0.69 22.90 -16.39
N LYS A 87 1.08 23.83 -17.28
CA LYS A 87 0.51 23.91 -18.63
C LYS A 87 0.75 22.65 -19.45
N GLU A 88 1.87 21.96 -19.27
CA GLU A 88 2.17 20.73 -20.02
C GLU A 88 1.56 19.47 -19.39
N LEU A 89 1.41 19.44 -18.05
CA LEU A 89 0.81 18.29 -17.35
C LEU A 89 -0.72 18.20 -17.51
N LEU A 90 -1.38 19.31 -17.82
CA LEU A 90 -2.83 19.43 -17.90
C LEU A 90 -3.40 19.29 -19.33
N VAL A 91 -2.56 18.91 -20.31
CA VAL A 91 -2.97 18.63 -21.70
C VAL A 91 -3.34 17.16 -21.85
#